data_AF-A0BDJ9-F1
#
_entry.id   AF-A0BDJ9-F1
#
_cell.length_a   1.000
_cell.length_b   1.000
_cell.length_c   1.000
_cell.angle_alpha   90.00
_cell.angle_beta   90.00
_cell.angle_gamma   90.00
#
_symmetry.space_group_name_H-M   'P 1'
#
loop_
_entity.id
_entity.type
_entity.pdbx_description
1 polymer ?
#
loop_
_entity_poly.entity_id
_entity_poly.type
_entity_poly.pdbx_seq_one_letter_code
_entity_poly.pdbx_strand_id
1 'polypeptide(L)'
;MQENLIQIDFSQIESLDPCIQGGYKIIFNQEIPFMIKFPDQEDQSIIEIIRVRIMILGNGKDLQQLTLELSSENDLFFYYFHTVDKDNFQVVKTNQKLNTDFFGYPEVCVKTFRRCLLEKQQFAPVLYIQQNARAQVSIVQTLEYKDLTLITFEMIAGDEEIIKQHIYYKHGAVKSKFQILNAKIKDIHELVKVKNPQLLLHLQKYLPN
;
A
#
# COMPACT_ATOMS: atom_id res chain seq x y z
N MET A 1 -35.12 -2.62 13.89
CA MET A 1 -34.29 -1.66 13.14
C MET A 1 -33.34 -0.98 14.12
N GLN A 2 -32.15 -1.55 14.36
CA GLN A 2 -31.07 -0.84 15.07
C GLN A 2 -29.76 -1.63 14.93
N GLU A 3 -29.18 -1.57 13.73
CA GLU A 3 -27.79 -1.96 13.48
C GLU A 3 -27.15 -0.84 12.67
N ASN A 4 -26.75 0.26 13.33
CA ASN A 4 -25.92 1.27 12.66
C ASN A 4 -25.18 2.20 13.65
N LEU A 5 -24.48 1.63 14.64
CA LEU A 5 -23.77 2.45 15.65
C LEU A 5 -22.24 2.49 15.51
N ILE A 6 -21.63 1.76 14.58
CA ILE A 6 -20.18 1.51 14.67
C ILE A 6 -19.44 1.48 13.32
N GLN A 7 -19.79 2.35 12.38
CA GLN A 7 -18.82 2.73 11.34
C GLN A 7 -18.36 4.16 11.59
N ILE A 8 -17.07 4.30 11.87
CA ILE A 8 -16.41 5.61 11.86
C ILE A 8 -15.97 5.80 10.41
N ASP A 9 -16.52 6.82 9.78
CA ASP A 9 -16.14 7.18 8.43
C ASP A 9 -14.84 8.01 8.47
N PHE A 10 -13.79 7.49 7.85
CA PHE A 10 -12.50 8.18 7.71
C PHE A 10 -12.30 8.78 6.31
N SER A 11 -13.32 8.73 5.44
CA SER A 11 -13.20 9.15 4.04
C SER A 11 -12.73 10.59 3.89
N GLN A 12 -13.10 11.49 4.81
CA GLN A 12 -12.63 12.88 4.79
C GLN A 12 -11.11 12.99 5.04
N ILE A 13 -10.58 12.18 5.95
CA ILE A 13 -9.13 12.15 6.22
C ILE A 13 -8.42 11.52 5.02
N GLU A 14 -8.99 10.45 4.47
CA GLU A 14 -8.41 9.75 3.32
C GLU A 14 -8.43 10.60 2.04
N SER A 15 -9.42 11.49 1.89
CA SER A 15 -9.51 12.45 0.78
C SER A 15 -8.38 13.48 0.75
N LEU A 16 -7.66 13.67 1.87
CA LEU A 16 -6.53 14.59 1.98
C LEU A 16 -5.21 13.96 1.52
N ASP A 17 -5.22 12.70 1.07
CA ASP A 17 -4.01 12.02 0.59
C ASP A 17 -3.43 12.76 -0.64
N PRO A 18 -2.19 13.28 -0.59
CA PRO A 18 -1.59 13.98 -1.72
C PRO A 18 -1.52 13.09 -2.97
N CYS A 19 -1.42 11.75 -2.80
CA CYS A 19 -1.38 10.82 -3.92
C CYS A 19 -2.69 10.72 -4.69
N ILE A 20 -3.83 11.13 -4.10
CA ILE A 20 -5.14 11.10 -4.78
C ILE A 20 -5.65 12.48 -5.18
N GLN A 21 -4.97 13.56 -4.77
CA GLN A 21 -5.36 14.96 -5.04
C GLN A 21 -5.36 15.37 -6.53
N GLY A 22 -4.98 14.48 -7.45
CA GLY A 22 -5.05 14.67 -8.91
C GLY A 22 -6.20 13.95 -9.62
N GLY A 23 -7.16 13.37 -8.89
CA GLY A 23 -8.23 12.56 -9.49
C GLY A 23 -7.85 11.08 -9.68
N TYR A 24 -6.79 10.63 -9.00
CA TYR A 24 -6.40 9.23 -9.00
C TYR A 24 -7.38 8.39 -8.18
N LYS A 25 -7.67 7.19 -8.69
CA LYS A 25 -8.46 6.18 -7.99
C LYS A 25 -7.57 5.01 -7.58
N ILE A 26 -7.61 4.67 -6.30
CA ILE A 26 -6.95 3.47 -5.77
C ILE A 26 -7.74 2.24 -6.22
N ILE A 27 -7.08 1.31 -6.90
CA ILE A 27 -7.64 0.02 -7.34
C ILE A 27 -7.04 -1.18 -6.61
N PHE A 28 -5.94 -0.98 -5.88
CA PHE A 28 -5.32 -1.97 -5.01
C PHE A 28 -4.59 -1.27 -3.86
N ASN A 29 -4.72 -1.79 -2.65
CA ASN A 29 -4.03 -1.30 -1.46
C ASN A 29 -3.94 -2.45 -0.46
N GLN A 30 -2.77 -3.07 -0.35
CA GLN A 30 -2.53 -4.23 0.52
C GLN A 30 -1.07 -4.26 1.00
N GLU A 31 -0.85 -4.92 2.12
CA GLU A 31 0.49 -5.21 2.65
C GLU A 31 0.97 -6.58 2.21
N ILE A 32 2.19 -6.62 1.67
CA ILE A 32 2.77 -7.84 1.10
C ILE A 32 4.20 -7.99 1.66
N PRO A 33 4.63 -9.21 2.05
CA PRO A 33 6.03 -9.44 2.39
C PRO A 33 6.89 -9.40 1.12
N PHE A 34 7.90 -8.53 1.12
CA PHE A 34 8.90 -8.41 0.06
C PHE A 34 10.23 -8.97 0.54
N MET A 35 10.92 -9.66 -0.36
CA MET A 35 12.34 -9.97 -0.18
C MET A 35 13.15 -8.79 -0.74
N ILE A 36 13.82 -8.04 0.14
CA ILE A 36 14.66 -6.91 -0.26
C ILE A 36 16.09 -7.42 -0.43
N LYS A 37 16.68 -7.12 -1.58
CA LYS A 37 18.06 -7.42 -1.93
C LYS A 37 18.82 -6.13 -2.22
N PHE A 38 20.03 -6.04 -1.69
CA PHE A 38 20.94 -4.91 -1.88
C PHE A 38 22.08 -5.30 -2.84
N PRO A 39 22.61 -4.36 -3.64
CA PRO A 39 23.64 -4.66 -4.64
C PRO A 39 24.92 -5.24 -4.03
N ASP A 40 25.27 -4.78 -2.83
CA ASP A 40 26.55 -5.08 -2.19
C ASP A 40 26.46 -6.25 -1.19
N GLN A 41 25.27 -6.87 -1.06
CA GLN A 41 25.00 -7.93 -0.09
C GLN A 41 24.09 -9.01 -0.70
N GLU A 42 24.58 -9.73 -1.71
CA GLU A 42 23.79 -10.76 -2.41
C GLU A 42 23.28 -11.89 -1.48
N ASP A 43 24.00 -12.19 -0.39
CA ASP A 43 23.66 -13.26 0.55
C ASP A 43 22.76 -12.81 1.72
N GLN A 44 22.54 -11.51 1.91
CA GLN A 44 21.69 -10.98 2.98
C GLN A 44 20.41 -10.37 2.38
N SER A 45 19.40 -11.22 2.19
CA SER A 45 18.05 -10.75 1.93
C SER A 45 17.29 -10.52 3.23
N ILE A 46 16.62 -9.37 3.35
CA ILE A 46 15.68 -9.11 4.44
C ILE A 46 14.25 -9.30 3.94
N ILE A 47 13.35 -9.73 4.83
CA ILE A 47 11.92 -9.78 4.54
C ILE A 47 11.27 -8.61 5.28
N GLU A 48 10.61 -7.75 4.53
CA GLU A 48 9.88 -6.60 5.09
C GLU A 48 8.45 -6.56 4.55
N ILE A 49 7.51 -6.16 5.39
CA ILE A 49 6.12 -5.96 4.99
C ILE A 49 6.01 -4.58 4.37
N ILE A 50 5.74 -4.53 3.07
CA ILE A 50 5.62 -3.29 2.31
C ILE A 50 4.16 -3.11 1.90
N ARG A 51 3.64 -1.90 2.09
CA ARG A 51 2.33 -1.52 1.58
C ARG A 51 2.43 -1.18 0.11
N VAL A 52 1.66 -1.90 -0.70
CA VAL A 52 1.57 -1.74 -2.15
C VAL A 52 0.26 -1.05 -2.50
N ARG A 53 0.33 0.10 -3.17
CA ARG A 53 -0.85 0.80 -3.71
C ARG A 53 -0.78 0.87 -5.22
N ILE A 54 -1.88 0.56 -5.90
CA ILE A 54 -2.02 0.78 -7.34
C ILE A 54 -3.13 1.79 -7.55
N MET A 55 -2.81 2.84 -8.28
CA MET A 55 -3.67 3.97 -8.58
C MET A 55 -3.76 4.16 -10.08
N ILE A 56 -4.92 4.60 -10.54
CA ILE A 56 -5.14 4.96 -11.95
C ILE A 56 -5.71 6.38 -12.05
N LEU A 57 -5.27 7.12 -13.07
CA LEU A 57 -5.88 8.37 -13.49
C LEU A 57 -6.74 8.12 -14.73
N GLY A 58 -8.01 8.51 -14.67
CA GLY A 58 -9.00 8.17 -15.68
C GLY A 58 -9.62 6.78 -15.48
N ASN A 59 -10.38 6.29 -16.46
CA ASN A 59 -11.10 5.03 -16.36
C ASN A 59 -11.36 4.37 -17.72
N GLY A 60 -11.29 3.04 -17.78
CA GLY A 60 -11.62 2.28 -18.99
C GLY A 60 -10.78 2.72 -20.18
N LYS A 61 -11.44 3.24 -21.22
CA LYS A 61 -10.79 3.73 -22.45
C LYS A 61 -10.16 5.13 -22.31
N ASP A 62 -10.48 5.83 -21.22
CA ASP A 62 -9.91 7.14 -20.88
C ASP A 62 -8.82 7.00 -19.80
N LEU A 63 -8.23 5.82 -19.66
CA LEU A 63 -7.05 5.63 -18.80
C LEU A 63 -5.91 6.51 -19.30
N GLN A 64 -5.39 7.36 -18.42
CA GLN A 64 -4.30 8.29 -18.73
C GLN A 64 -2.99 7.80 -18.14
N GLN A 65 -3.03 7.34 -16.89
CA GLN A 65 -1.84 6.97 -16.15
C GLN A 65 -2.15 5.86 -15.13
N LEU A 66 -1.18 4.98 -14.91
CA LEU A 66 -1.12 4.05 -13.79
C LEU A 66 0.08 4.42 -12.91
N THR A 67 -0.12 4.38 -11.60
CA THR A 67 0.95 4.57 -10.62
C THR A 67 0.91 3.43 -9.60
N LEU A 68 2.01 2.68 -9.52
CA LEU A 68 2.28 1.69 -8.48
C LEU A 68 3.19 2.34 -7.43
N GLU A 69 2.81 2.27 -6.17
CA GLU A 69 3.54 2.85 -5.04
C GLU A 69 3.87 1.77 -4.01
N LEU A 70 5.07 1.86 -3.46
CA LEU A 70 5.56 1.09 -2.33
C LEU A 70 5.90 2.03 -1.18
N SER A 71 5.39 1.73 0.01
CA SER A 71 5.83 2.40 1.24
C SER A 71 5.95 1.43 2.41
N SER A 72 6.85 1.73 3.35
CA SER A 72 7.00 0.98 4.59
C SER A 72 6.29 1.70 5.75
N GLU A 73 5.90 0.93 6.76
CA GLU A 73 5.49 1.46 8.07
C GLU A 73 6.67 1.55 9.05
N ASN A 74 7.74 0.77 8.82
CA ASN A 74 8.95 0.77 9.65
C ASN A 74 9.94 1.86 9.25
N ASP A 75 9.96 2.23 7.96
CA ASP A 75 10.77 3.31 7.42
C ASP A 75 9.89 4.33 6.68
N LEU A 76 9.80 5.54 7.25
CA LEU A 76 9.01 6.64 6.70
C LEU A 76 9.63 7.26 5.44
N PHE A 77 10.93 7.09 5.24
CA PHE A 77 11.64 7.57 4.04
C PHE A 77 11.59 6.54 2.90
N PHE A 78 11.21 5.30 3.20
CA PHE A 78 10.98 4.28 2.21
C PHE A 78 9.72 4.61 1.40
N TYR A 79 9.93 5.21 0.23
CA TYR A 79 8.87 5.55 -0.71
C TYR A 79 9.39 5.37 -2.14
N TYR A 80 8.78 4.45 -2.87
CA TYR A 80 9.11 4.17 -4.26
C TYR A 80 7.85 4.16 -5.11
N PHE A 81 7.94 4.65 -6.33
CA PHE A 81 6.82 4.62 -7.25
C PHE A 81 7.25 4.28 -8.68
N HIS A 82 6.34 3.68 -9.42
CA HIS A 82 6.44 3.38 -10.83
C HIS A 82 5.22 3.97 -11.51
N THR A 83 5.47 4.84 -12.48
CA THR A 83 4.42 5.56 -13.19
C THR A 83 4.50 5.23 -14.67
N VAL A 84 3.36 4.83 -15.24
CA VAL A 84 3.22 4.43 -16.63
C VAL A 84 2.05 5.15 -17.25
N ASP A 85 2.29 5.78 -18.39
CA ASP A 85 1.28 6.37 -19.26
C ASP A 85 1.21 5.61 -20.59
N LYS A 86 0.38 6.09 -21.51
CA LYS A 86 0.20 5.43 -22.80
C LYS A 86 1.48 5.43 -23.66
N ASP A 87 2.33 6.43 -23.52
CA ASP A 87 3.50 6.65 -24.36
C ASP A 87 4.65 5.75 -23.90
N ASN A 88 4.91 5.71 -22.60
CA ASN A 88 5.97 4.89 -22.03
C ASN A 88 5.58 3.41 -21.87
N PHE A 89 4.28 3.07 -21.91
CA PHE A 89 3.82 1.68 -21.84
C PHE A 89 4.36 0.81 -22.99
N GLN A 90 4.60 1.37 -24.18
CA GLN A 90 5.15 0.56 -25.29
C GLN A 90 6.54 0.01 -24.98
N VAL A 91 7.34 0.75 -24.21
CA VAL A 91 8.66 0.31 -23.75
C VAL A 91 8.49 -0.82 -22.75
N VAL A 92 7.61 -0.66 -21.76
CA VAL A 92 7.27 -1.70 -20.77
C VAL A 92 6.79 -2.98 -21.46
N LYS A 93 5.86 -2.84 -22.41
CA LYS A 93 5.28 -3.94 -23.18
C LYS A 93 6.34 -4.70 -23.98
N THR A 94 7.22 -3.98 -24.66
CA THR A 94 8.27 -4.60 -25.49
C THR A 94 9.32 -5.30 -24.63
N ASN A 95 9.81 -4.61 -23.60
CA ASN A 95 10.87 -5.13 -22.71
C ASN A 95 10.42 -6.40 -21.98
N GLN A 96 9.16 -6.47 -21.59
CA GLN A 96 8.60 -7.58 -20.81
C GLN A 96 7.72 -8.53 -21.63
N LYS A 97 7.64 -8.32 -22.96
CA LYS A 97 6.83 -9.10 -23.89
C LYS A 97 5.39 -9.30 -23.43
N LEU A 98 4.76 -8.22 -22.94
CA LEU A 98 3.39 -8.28 -22.43
C LEU A 98 2.39 -8.46 -23.57
N ASN A 99 1.43 -9.35 -23.38
CA ASN A 99 0.36 -9.60 -24.37
C ASN A 99 -0.82 -8.63 -24.24
N THR A 100 -0.83 -7.76 -23.22
CA THR A 100 -1.91 -6.81 -22.94
C THR A 100 -1.66 -5.44 -23.58
N ASP A 101 -2.70 -4.62 -23.68
CA ASP A 101 -2.59 -3.21 -24.03
C ASP A 101 -2.50 -2.35 -22.76
N PHE A 102 -2.37 -1.03 -22.94
CA PHE A 102 -2.27 -0.11 -21.81
C PHE A 102 -3.51 -0.16 -20.92
N PHE A 103 -4.70 -0.33 -21.52
CA PHE A 103 -5.97 -0.37 -20.80
C PHE A 103 -6.14 -1.63 -19.94
N GLY A 104 -5.55 -2.76 -20.34
CA GLY A 104 -5.51 -3.99 -19.56
C GLY A 104 -4.34 -4.07 -18.56
N TYR A 105 -3.35 -3.18 -18.66
CA TYR A 105 -2.19 -3.19 -17.78
C TYR A 105 -2.51 -3.06 -16.27
N PRO A 106 -3.47 -2.21 -15.83
CA PRO A 106 -3.86 -2.16 -14.42
C PRO A 106 -4.35 -3.50 -13.88
N GLU A 107 -5.13 -4.25 -14.67
CA GLU A 107 -5.63 -5.55 -14.26
C GLU A 107 -4.50 -6.57 -14.10
N VAL A 108 -3.50 -6.53 -14.99
CA VAL A 108 -2.29 -7.37 -14.89
C VAL A 108 -1.51 -7.06 -13.61
N CYS A 109 -1.31 -5.78 -13.29
CA CYS A 109 -0.62 -5.37 -12.05
C CYS A 109 -1.36 -5.89 -10.81
N VAL A 110 -2.67 -5.63 -10.73
CA VAL A 110 -3.50 -6.06 -9.60
C VAL A 110 -3.52 -7.59 -9.45
N LYS A 111 -3.68 -8.33 -10.56
CA LYS A 111 -3.67 -9.81 -10.52
C LYS A 111 -2.33 -10.34 -10.03
N THR A 112 -1.23 -9.74 -10.47
CA THR A 112 0.10 -10.17 -10.08
C THR A 112 0.34 -10.03 -8.58
N PHE A 113 0.09 -8.85 -8.01
CA PHE A 113 0.24 -8.65 -6.56
C PHE A 113 -0.77 -9.43 -5.74
N ARG A 114 -1.99 -9.65 -6.27
CA ARG A 114 -2.99 -10.52 -5.62
C ARG A 114 -2.52 -11.98 -5.55
N ARG A 115 -1.80 -12.48 -6.56
CA ARG A 115 -1.20 -13.83 -6.50
C ARG A 115 -0.14 -13.93 -5.40
N CYS A 116 0.72 -12.92 -5.25
CA CYS A 116 1.69 -12.88 -4.14
C CYS A 116 1.03 -12.94 -2.76
N LEU A 117 -0.22 -12.46 -2.62
CA LEU A 117 -0.98 -12.54 -1.37
C LEU A 117 -1.58 -13.92 -1.13
N LEU A 118 -2.17 -14.53 -2.16
CA LEU A 118 -2.90 -15.79 -2.06
C LEU A 118 -1.97 -17.02 -2.07
N GLU A 119 -0.89 -16.95 -2.84
CA GLU A 119 -0.02 -18.07 -3.17
C GLU A 119 1.43 -17.81 -2.71
N LYS A 120 1.60 -17.39 -1.45
CA LYS A 120 2.88 -16.92 -0.86
C LYS A 120 4.05 -17.90 -0.96
N GLN A 121 3.77 -19.20 -1.07
CA GLN A 121 4.80 -20.24 -1.20
C GLN A 121 5.36 -20.33 -2.62
N GLN A 122 4.58 -19.90 -3.61
CA GLN A 122 4.93 -20.02 -5.01
C GLN A 122 5.26 -18.67 -5.65
N PHE A 123 4.64 -17.57 -5.20
CA PHE A 123 4.84 -16.23 -5.75
C PHE A 123 5.36 -15.28 -4.67
N ALA A 124 6.51 -14.67 -4.93
CA ALA A 124 7.12 -13.70 -4.03
C ALA A 124 7.58 -12.45 -4.79
N PRO A 125 7.31 -11.23 -4.28
CA PRO A 125 7.90 -10.03 -4.82
C PRO A 125 9.32 -9.85 -4.25
N VAL A 126 10.28 -9.61 -5.14
CA VAL A 126 11.67 -9.31 -4.80
C VAL A 126 11.97 -7.87 -5.20
N LEU A 127 12.41 -7.06 -4.23
CA LEU A 127 12.84 -5.69 -4.45
C LEU A 127 14.36 -5.62 -4.50
N TYR A 128 14.89 -5.21 -5.65
CA TYR A 128 16.30 -4.92 -5.85
C TYR A 128 16.50 -3.42 -5.74
N ILE A 129 17.10 -2.97 -4.63
CA ILE A 129 17.47 -1.56 -4.48
C ILE A 129 18.74 -1.33 -5.31
N GLN A 130 18.77 -0.31 -6.15
CA GLN A 130 19.93 0.05 -6.96
C GLN A 130 20.55 1.35 -6.47
N GLN A 131 21.77 1.62 -6.90
CA GLN A 131 22.39 2.93 -6.72
C GLN A 131 21.62 3.99 -7.55
N ASN A 132 21.58 5.24 -7.08
CA ASN A 132 20.91 6.39 -7.72
C ASN A 132 19.37 6.46 -7.59
N ALA A 133 18.82 6.14 -6.42
CA ALA A 133 17.38 6.32 -6.15
C ALA A 133 16.48 5.53 -7.13
N ARG A 134 16.99 4.43 -7.68
CA ARG A 134 16.23 3.49 -8.50
C ARG A 134 16.08 2.19 -7.75
N ALA A 135 14.98 1.51 -7.98
CA ALA A 135 14.79 0.16 -7.52
C ALA A 135 14.04 -0.63 -8.59
N GLN A 136 14.11 -1.95 -8.49
CA GLN A 136 13.43 -2.83 -9.40
C GLN A 136 12.64 -3.86 -8.60
N VAL A 137 11.34 -3.96 -8.85
CA VAL A 137 10.48 -4.98 -8.24
C VAL A 137 10.28 -6.08 -9.26
N SER A 138 10.73 -7.28 -8.96
CA SER A 138 10.51 -8.46 -9.79
C SER A 138 9.58 -9.43 -9.07
N ILE A 139 8.53 -9.86 -9.77
CA ILE A 139 7.63 -10.87 -9.24
C ILE A 139 8.15 -12.23 -9.69
N VAL A 140 8.58 -13.02 -8.72
CA VAL A 140 9.22 -14.31 -8.94
C VAL A 140 8.23 -15.41 -8.62
N GLN A 141 8.10 -16.36 -9.53
CA GLN A 141 7.41 -17.62 -9.31
C GLN A 141 8.44 -18.73 -9.10
N THR A 142 8.42 -19.36 -7.94
CA THR A 142 9.25 -20.52 -7.65
C THR A 142 8.61 -21.78 -8.21
N LEU A 143 9.32 -22.45 -9.12
CA LEU A 143 8.99 -23.77 -9.64
C LEU A 143 9.93 -24.80 -9.01
N GLU A 144 9.69 -26.09 -9.25
CA GLU A 144 10.46 -27.19 -8.63
C GLU A 144 11.97 -27.12 -8.87
N TYR A 145 12.40 -26.60 -10.03
CA TYR A 145 13.81 -26.60 -10.45
C TYR A 145 14.36 -25.22 -10.82
N LYS A 146 13.52 -24.17 -10.79
CA LYS A 146 13.92 -22.82 -11.17
C LYS A 146 12.94 -21.76 -10.68
N ASP A 147 13.47 -20.57 -10.48
CA ASP A 147 12.68 -19.37 -10.31
C ASP A 147 12.41 -18.71 -11.67
N LEU A 148 11.17 -18.28 -11.89
CA LEU A 148 10.75 -17.57 -13.09
C LEU A 148 10.29 -16.16 -12.74
N THR A 149 10.97 -15.15 -13.28
CA THR A 149 10.49 -13.77 -13.21
C THR A 149 9.32 -13.56 -14.17
N LEU A 150 8.16 -13.19 -13.64
CA LEU A 150 6.93 -13.01 -14.42
C LEU A 150 6.79 -11.60 -15.00
N ILE A 151 7.09 -10.61 -14.17
CA ILE A 151 6.97 -9.20 -14.49
C ILE A 151 7.91 -8.42 -13.60
N THR A 152 8.38 -7.30 -14.10
CA THR A 152 9.33 -6.43 -13.43
C THR A 152 8.86 -4.98 -13.51
N PHE A 153 8.94 -4.24 -12.41
CA PHE A 153 8.58 -2.83 -12.34
C PHE A 153 9.82 -2.02 -12.02
N GLU A 154 10.11 -1.03 -12.86
CA GLU A 154 11.18 -0.07 -12.61
C GLU A 154 10.65 1.06 -11.73
N MET A 155 11.16 1.14 -10.52
CA MET A 155 10.73 2.06 -9.49
C MET A 155 11.73 3.19 -9.33
N ILE A 156 11.22 4.37 -9.00
CA ILE A 156 12.01 5.56 -8.66
C ILE A 156 11.69 5.92 -7.21
N ALA A 157 12.71 6.27 -6.43
CA ALA A 157 12.52 6.73 -5.06
C ALA A 157 11.88 8.12 -5.06
N GLY A 158 11.04 8.39 -4.07
CA GLY A 158 10.55 9.74 -3.78
C GLY A 158 11.70 10.71 -3.55
N ASP A 159 11.55 11.93 -4.05
CA ASP A 159 12.41 13.02 -3.63
C ASP A 159 12.05 13.48 -2.21
N GLU A 160 12.87 14.35 -1.64
CA GLU A 160 12.69 14.84 -0.27
C GLU A 160 11.35 15.58 -0.10
N GLU A 161 10.86 16.27 -1.14
CA GLU A 161 9.62 17.03 -1.09
C GLU A 161 8.40 16.11 -1.05
N ILE A 162 8.34 15.12 -1.94
CA ILE A 162 7.28 14.11 -1.99
C ILE A 162 7.28 13.32 -0.68
N ILE A 163 8.45 12.89 -0.20
CA ILE A 163 8.56 12.15 1.07
C ILE A 163 8.04 13.00 2.23
N LYS A 164 8.44 14.28 2.33
CA LYS A 164 7.93 15.18 3.37
C LYS A 164 6.41 15.30 3.31
N GLN A 165 5.84 15.58 2.14
CA GLN A 165 4.38 15.70 1.96
C GLN A 165 3.67 14.42 2.41
N HIS A 166 4.20 13.25 2.03
CA HIS A 166 3.66 11.95 2.41
C HIS A 166 3.71 11.73 3.92
N ILE A 167 4.84 12.05 4.57
CA ILE A 167 5.00 11.93 6.02
C ILE A 167 4.05 12.89 6.75
N TYR A 168 3.96 14.15 6.31
CA TYR A 168 3.04 15.13 6.89
C TYR A 168 1.59 14.65 6.82
N TYR A 169 1.17 14.13 5.67
CA TYR A 169 -0.15 13.55 5.49
C TYR A 169 -0.36 12.34 6.41
N LYS A 170 0.53 11.33 6.37
CA LYS A 170 0.42 10.13 7.21
C LYS A 170 0.30 10.48 8.69
N HIS A 171 1.18 11.36 9.18
CA HIS A 171 1.13 11.83 10.57
C HIS A 171 -0.18 12.56 10.89
N GLY A 172 -0.61 13.48 10.02
CA GLY A 172 -1.86 14.23 10.18
C GLY A 172 -3.08 13.32 10.18
N ALA A 173 -3.11 12.32 9.30
CA ALA A 173 -4.16 11.34 9.19
C ALA A 173 -4.24 10.48 10.46
N VAL A 174 -3.11 9.92 10.92
CA VAL A 174 -3.07 9.12 12.15
C VAL A 174 -3.49 9.94 13.36
N LYS A 175 -2.98 11.17 13.50
CA LYS A 175 -3.36 12.09 14.59
C LYS A 175 -4.87 12.37 14.59
N SER A 176 -5.44 12.63 13.42
CA SER A 176 -6.88 12.92 13.28
C SER A 176 -7.73 11.67 13.59
N LYS A 177 -7.35 10.50 13.05
CA LYS A 177 -8.02 9.22 13.36
C LYS A 177 -7.96 8.91 14.86
N PHE A 178 -6.81 9.12 15.49
CA PHE A 178 -6.61 8.94 16.93
C PHE A 178 -7.48 9.89 17.78
N GLN A 179 -7.57 11.16 17.39
CA GLN A 179 -8.44 12.12 18.08
C GLN A 179 -9.92 11.73 18.01
N ILE A 180 -10.39 11.33 16.82
CA ILE A 180 -11.78 10.85 16.62
C ILE A 180 -12.04 9.60 17.44
N LEU A 181 -11.14 8.61 17.39
CA LEU A 181 -11.25 7.37 18.15
C LEU A 181 -11.28 7.62 19.66
N ASN A 182 -10.39 8.48 20.17
CA ASN A 182 -10.37 8.82 21.60
C ASN A 182 -11.61 9.57 22.04
N ALA A 183 -12.12 10.52 21.24
CA ALA A 183 -13.37 11.20 21.54
C ALA A 183 -14.51 10.18 21.64
N LYS A 184 -14.59 9.24 20.68
CA LYS A 184 -15.61 8.19 20.68
C LYS A 184 -15.49 7.24 21.88
N ILE A 185 -14.27 6.86 22.27
CA ILE A 185 -14.04 6.04 23.47
C ILE A 185 -14.54 6.79 24.71
N LYS A 186 -14.30 8.10 24.82
CA LYS A 186 -14.83 8.92 25.92
C LYS A 186 -16.36 8.95 25.92
N ASP A 187 -16.99 9.16 24.76
CA ASP A 187 -18.46 9.18 24.64
C ASP A 187 -19.07 7.82 25.04
N ILE A 188 -18.47 6.71 24.60
CA ILE A 188 -18.91 5.36 24.97
C ILE A 188 -18.73 5.14 26.47
N HIS A 189 -17.59 5.56 27.03
CA HIS A 189 -17.32 5.44 28.45
C HIS A 189 -18.35 6.22 29.29
N GLU A 190 -18.71 7.44 28.89
CA GLU A 190 -19.78 8.22 29.52
C GLU A 190 -21.15 7.56 29.38
N LEU A 191 -21.49 7.04 28.20
CA LEU A 191 -22.75 6.34 27.96
C LEU A 191 -22.88 5.08 28.84
N VAL A 192 -21.81 4.29 28.96
CA VAL A 192 -21.77 3.09 29.82
C VAL A 192 -21.85 3.48 31.29
N LYS A 193 -21.19 4.57 31.70
CA LYS A 193 -21.29 5.10 33.07
C LYS A 193 -22.72 5.45 33.45
N VAL A 194 -23.48 6.04 32.53
CA VAL A 194 -24.89 6.43 32.76
C VAL A 194 -25.83 5.23 32.68
N LYS A 195 -25.66 4.35 31.69
CA LYS A 195 -26.62 3.27 31.42
C LYS A 195 -26.35 1.97 32.19
N ASN A 196 -25.11 1.69 32.56
CA ASN A 196 -24.75 0.43 33.19
C ASN A 196 -23.49 0.55 34.09
N PRO A 197 -23.59 1.27 35.23
CA PRO A 197 -22.43 1.55 36.10
C PRO A 197 -21.80 0.29 36.71
N GLN A 198 -22.58 -0.78 36.89
CA GLN A 198 -22.09 -2.08 37.38
C GLN A 198 -21.12 -2.75 36.38
N LEU A 199 -21.37 -2.60 35.07
CA LEU A 199 -20.48 -3.09 34.02
C LEU A 199 -19.13 -2.37 34.04
N LEU A 200 -19.16 -1.06 34.29
CA LEU A 200 -17.97 -0.21 34.34
C LEU A 200 -17.06 -0.58 35.52
N LEU A 201 -17.64 -0.83 36.70
CA LEU A 201 -16.93 -1.35 37.87
C LEU A 201 -16.31 -2.73 37.62
N HIS A 202 -16.94 -3.56 36.79
CA HIS A 202 -16.39 -4.85 36.41
C HIS A 202 -15.22 -4.70 35.43
N LEU A 203 -15.35 -3.86 34.40
CA LEU A 203 -14.28 -3.57 33.42
C LEU A 203 -13.04 -2.96 34.08
N GLN A 204 -13.21 -2.08 35.07
CA GLN A 204 -12.10 -1.48 35.81
C GLN A 204 -11.26 -2.49 36.61
N LYS A 205 -11.83 -3.65 36.98
CA LYS A 205 -11.09 -4.71 37.68
C LYS A 205 -10.15 -5.52 36.77
N TYR A 206 -10.35 -5.45 35.45
CA TYR A 206 -9.59 -6.20 34.45
C TYR A 206 -8.60 -5.34 33.65
N LEU A 207 -8.58 -4.02 33.85
CA LEU A 207 -7.52 -3.17 33.31
C LEU A 207 -6.27 -3.36 34.18
N PRO A 208 -5.15 -3.89 33.64
CA PRO A 208 -3.89 -3.85 34.37
C PRO A 208 -3.50 -2.39 34.58
N ASN A 209 -3.11 -2.05 35.82
CA ASN A 209 -2.59 -0.73 36.20
C ASN A 209 -1.44 -0.28 35.29
#